data_AF-A0AB40AKX7-F1
#
_entry.id   AF-A0AB40AKX7-F1
#
_cell.length_a   1.000
_cell.length_b   1.000
_cell.length_c   1.000
_cell.angle_alpha   90.00
_cell.angle_beta   90.00
_cell.angle_gamma   90.00
#
_symmetry.space_group_name_H-M   'P 1'
#
loop_
_entity.id
_entity.type
_entity.pdbx_description
1 polymer ?
#
loop_
_entity_poly.entity_id
_entity_poly.type
_entity_poly.pdbx_seq_one_letter_code
_entity_poly.pdbx_strand_id
1 'polypeptide(L)'
;MSKAGGPGGAGGGPTAAAAAAAAQKQKALLQRVDGDIANIVDNFSLLVNVARVSEPPVRNSQEAFQMEMRAARMVQAADSLLKLVSELKQTAIFSGFASLNEHVDRRIVEFEQQAEKTDRMLERIGEQAAASLKELETHYYSSVLRTGHTEEP
;
A
#
# COMPACT_ATOMS: atom_id res chain seq x y z
N MET A 1 -12.57 -35.75 27.61
CA MET A 1 -11.47 -34.89 28.12
C MET A 1 -10.36 -35.04 27.08
N SER A 2 -10.09 -34.07 26.21
CA SER A 2 -9.40 -32.83 26.57
C SER A 2 -9.80 -31.68 25.64
N LYS A 3 -10.04 -30.53 26.28
CA LYS A 3 -10.30 -29.22 25.69
C LYS A 3 -9.04 -28.38 25.93
N ALA A 4 -8.32 -27.99 24.89
CA ALA A 4 -7.29 -26.94 24.85
C ALA A 4 -6.88 -26.76 23.37
N GLY A 5 -6.71 -25.58 22.77
CA GLY A 5 -6.59 -24.24 23.32
C GLY A 5 -7.25 -23.20 22.41
N GLY A 6 -7.45 -22.01 22.99
CA GLY A 6 -8.30 -20.94 22.48
C GLY A 6 -7.76 -20.16 21.28
N PRO A 7 -8.54 -19.16 20.83
CA PRO A 7 -8.25 -18.38 19.63
C PRO A 7 -7.04 -17.48 19.88
N GLY A 8 -5.96 -17.72 19.13
CA GLY A 8 -4.77 -16.87 19.09
C GLY A 8 -5.14 -15.46 18.62
N GLY A 9 -4.60 -14.48 19.35
CA GLY A 9 -4.95 -13.07 19.30
C GLY A 9 -5.00 -12.44 17.90
N ALA A 10 -6.01 -11.59 17.73
CA ALA A 10 -6.06 -10.53 16.74
C ALA A 10 -4.95 -9.50 17.02
N GLY A 11 -3.72 -9.84 16.65
CA GLY A 11 -2.63 -8.89 16.54
C GLY A 11 -2.85 -8.06 15.28
N GLY A 12 -3.05 -6.75 15.43
CA GLY A 12 -3.15 -5.82 14.30
C GLY A 12 -1.95 -6.00 13.37
N GLY A 13 -2.20 -6.52 12.18
CA GLY A 13 -1.16 -6.84 11.21
C GLY A 13 -0.38 -5.59 10.76
N PRO A 14 0.77 -5.78 10.09
CA PRO A 14 1.62 -4.70 9.56
C PRO A 14 0.84 -3.65 8.75
N THR A 15 -0.25 -4.05 8.09
CA THR A 15 -1.17 -3.18 7.36
C THR A 15 -1.93 -2.18 8.25
N ALA A 16 -2.31 -2.57 9.47
CA ALA A 16 -3.01 -1.68 10.41
C ALA A 16 -2.08 -0.59 10.98
N ALA A 17 -0.84 -0.96 11.28
CA ALA A 17 0.19 -0.02 11.72
C ALA A 17 0.55 0.98 10.59
N ALA A 18 0.68 0.48 9.36
CA ALA A 18 0.93 1.32 8.18
C ALA A 18 -0.24 2.29 7.91
N ALA A 19 -1.49 1.82 8.03
CA ALA A 19 -2.67 2.67 7.88
C ALA A 19 -2.74 3.76 8.96
N ALA A 20 -2.44 3.42 10.22
CA ALA A 20 -2.38 4.40 11.31
C ALA A 20 -1.29 5.46 11.08
N ALA A 21 -0.10 5.05 10.62
CA ALA A 21 0.98 5.97 10.27
C ALA A 21 0.60 6.90 9.10
N ALA A 22 -0.10 6.37 8.08
CA ALA A 22 -0.57 7.17 6.96
C ALA A 22 -1.61 8.22 7.41
N ALA A 23 -2.56 7.83 8.27
CA ALA A 23 -3.56 8.75 8.84
C ALA A 23 -2.91 9.84 9.72
N GLN A 24 -1.91 9.47 10.53
CA GLN A 24 -1.13 10.45 11.31
C GLN A 24 -0.37 11.43 10.41
N LYS A 25 0.27 10.92 9.34
CA LYS A 25 0.96 11.77 8.36
C LYS A 25 -0.01 12.73 7.69
N GLN A 26 -1.19 12.27 7.26
CA GLN A 26 -2.23 13.13 6.67
C GLN A 26 -2.65 14.24 7.65
N LYS A 27 -2.91 13.89 8.92
CA LYS A 27 -3.27 14.87 9.94
C LYS A 27 -2.18 15.92 10.15
N ALA A 28 -0.91 15.50 10.22
CA ALA A 28 0.21 16.42 10.39
C ALA A 28 0.36 17.38 9.20
N LEU A 29 0.16 16.90 7.96
CA LEU A 29 0.20 17.73 6.76
C LEU A 29 -0.92 18.79 6.77
N LEU A 30 -2.13 18.41 7.15
CA LEU A 30 -3.26 19.35 7.29
C LEU A 30 -2.98 20.43 8.35
N GLN A 31 -2.51 20.01 9.54
CA GLN A 31 -2.16 20.94 10.61
C GLN A 31 -1.08 21.93 10.17
N ARG A 32 -0.10 21.48 9.38
CA ARG A 32 0.94 22.35 8.83
C ARG A 32 0.39 23.36 7.82
N VAL A 33 -0.50 22.94 6.91
CA VAL A 33 -1.21 23.85 5.99
C VAL A 33 -1.95 24.93 6.76
N ASP A 34 -2.80 24.51 7.71
CA ASP A 34 -3.65 25.44 8.46
C ASP A 34 -2.79 26.43 9.25
N GLY A 35 -1.72 25.94 9.87
CA GLY A 35 -0.77 26.78 10.60
C GLY A 35 -0.03 27.77 9.71
N ASP A 36 0.46 27.34 8.54
CA ASP A 36 1.18 28.21 7.61
C ASP A 36 0.23 29.27 6.99
N ILE A 37 -1.00 28.91 6.65
CA ILE A 37 -2.02 29.86 6.17
C ILE A 37 -2.38 30.87 7.25
N ALA A 38 -2.65 30.42 8.48
CA ALA A 38 -2.95 31.31 9.61
C ALA A 38 -1.80 32.29 9.84
N ASN A 39 -0.55 31.80 9.84
CA ASN A 39 0.64 32.66 9.96
C ASN A 39 0.69 33.73 8.87
N ILE A 40 0.39 33.40 7.61
CA ILE A 40 0.37 34.39 6.52
C ILE A 40 -0.70 35.46 6.77
N VAL A 41 -1.92 35.04 7.07
CA VAL A 41 -3.07 35.94 7.27
C VAL A 41 -2.87 36.84 8.49
N ASP A 42 -2.39 36.29 9.59
CA ASP A 42 -2.15 37.03 10.83
C ASP A 42 -1.04 38.07 10.65
N ASN A 43 0.10 37.67 10.06
CA ASN A 43 1.21 38.60 9.82
C ASN A 43 0.83 39.68 8.79
N PHE A 44 0.00 39.35 7.79
CA PHE A 44 -0.52 40.35 6.85
C PHE A 44 -1.47 41.35 7.53
N SER A 45 -2.40 40.87 8.36
CA SER A 45 -3.31 41.72 9.13
C SER A 45 -2.54 42.68 10.04
N LEU A 46 -1.50 42.17 10.69
CA LEU A 46 -0.58 42.96 11.50
C LEU A 46 0.18 44.02 10.67
N LEU A 47 0.66 43.68 9.47
CA LEU A 47 1.29 44.62 8.55
C LEU A 47 0.36 45.76 8.14
N VAL A 48 -0.89 45.44 7.77
CA VAL A 48 -1.91 46.44 7.42
C VAL A 48 -2.20 47.37 8.60
N ASN A 49 -2.27 46.84 9.82
CA ASN A 49 -2.49 47.64 11.02
C ASN A 49 -1.35 48.62 11.31
N VAL A 50 -0.08 48.21 11.10
CA VAL A 50 1.08 49.10 11.28
C VAL A 50 1.21 50.12 10.14
N ALA A 51 0.82 49.75 8.91
CA ALA A 51 0.79 50.69 7.79
C ALA A 51 -0.28 51.79 7.95
N ARG A 52 -1.24 51.62 8.86
CA ARG A 52 -2.32 52.58 9.07
C ARG A 52 -1.79 53.79 9.85
N VAL A 53 -1.62 54.91 9.15
CA VAL A 53 -1.13 56.17 9.72
C VAL A 53 -2.13 56.70 10.76
N SER A 54 -1.73 56.74 12.03
CA SER A 54 -2.42 57.46 13.10
C SER A 54 -1.32 58.08 13.98
N GLU A 55 -1.19 59.41 14.02
CA GLU A 55 -0.19 60.14 14.83
C GLU A 55 -0.45 60.00 16.35
N PRO A 56 0.51 60.22 17.32
CA PRO A 56 1.99 60.16 17.37
C PRO A 56 2.52 59.25 18.55
N PRO A 57 3.84 59.11 18.88
CA PRO A 57 5.07 59.65 18.29
C PRO A 57 5.82 58.64 17.40
N VAL A 58 6.62 59.21 16.49
CA VAL A 58 7.36 58.53 15.42
C VAL A 58 8.33 57.48 15.97
N ARG A 59 7.94 56.19 15.95
CA ARG A 59 8.83 55.04 16.17
C ARG A 59 9.22 54.38 14.84
N ASN A 60 9.52 55.20 13.84
CA ASN A 60 9.72 54.78 12.44
C ASN A 60 10.71 53.59 12.30
N SER A 61 11.81 53.59 13.04
CA SER A 61 12.79 52.48 12.98
C SER A 61 12.29 51.18 13.60
N GLN A 62 11.56 51.25 14.72
CA GLN A 62 11.02 50.06 15.39
C GLN A 62 9.85 49.47 14.60
N GLU A 63 8.99 50.32 14.03
CA GLU A 63 7.88 49.90 13.18
C GLU A 63 8.40 49.28 11.88
N ALA A 64 9.39 49.90 11.23
CA ALA A 64 10.04 49.34 10.05
C ALA A 64 10.62 47.95 10.32
N PHE A 65 11.33 47.77 11.43
CA PHE A 65 11.85 46.45 11.83
C PHE A 65 10.74 45.42 12.07
N GLN A 66 9.64 45.81 12.73
CA GLN A 66 8.50 44.90 12.94
C GLN A 66 7.80 44.53 11.62
N MET A 67 7.67 45.47 10.68
CA MET A 67 7.13 45.21 9.35
C MET A 67 8.02 44.22 8.58
N GLU A 68 9.34 44.43 8.60
CA GLU A 68 10.31 43.53 7.97
C GLU A 68 10.22 42.10 8.56
N MET A 69 10.19 41.98 9.89
CA MET A 69 10.09 40.67 10.55
C MET A 69 8.78 39.94 10.20
N ARG A 70 7.66 40.66 10.10
CA ARG A 70 6.36 40.08 9.69
C ARG A 70 6.37 39.63 8.24
N ALA A 71 6.93 40.44 7.34
CA ALA A 71 7.10 40.07 5.95
C ALA A 71 7.98 38.83 5.80
N ALA A 72 9.10 38.76 6.53
CA ALA A 72 9.98 37.59 6.54
C ALA A 72 9.26 36.31 7.02
N ARG A 73 8.42 36.42 8.06
CA ARG A 73 7.60 35.29 8.54
C ARG A 73 6.57 34.83 7.51
N MET A 74 5.95 35.75 6.77
CA MET A 74 5.03 35.38 5.67
C MET A 74 5.77 34.63 4.56
N VAL A 75 6.97 35.10 4.16
CA VAL A 75 7.79 34.42 3.16
C VAL A 75 8.20 33.02 3.64
N GLN A 76 8.56 32.88 4.91
CA GLN A 76 8.90 31.58 5.50
C GLN A 76 7.70 30.61 5.48
N ALA A 77 6.51 31.08 5.83
CA ALA A 77 5.30 30.26 5.78
C ALA A 77 4.96 29.86 4.33
N ALA A 78 5.12 30.77 3.36
CA ALA A 78 4.93 30.47 1.95
C ALA A 78 5.94 29.41 1.43
N ASP A 79 7.20 29.50 1.82
CA ASP A 79 8.21 28.47 1.50
C ASP A 79 7.87 27.11 2.14
N SER A 80 7.37 27.11 3.38
CA SER A 80 6.88 25.89 4.02
C SER A 80 5.73 25.24 3.25
N LEU A 81 4.77 26.04 2.74
CA LEU A 81 3.69 25.55 1.88
C LEU A 81 4.22 24.95 0.56
N LEU A 82 5.23 25.57 -0.06
CA LEU A 82 5.86 25.01 -1.28
C LEU A 82 6.53 23.65 -1.00
N LYS A 83 7.22 23.52 0.13
CA LYS A 83 7.80 22.24 0.57
C LYS A 83 6.73 21.18 0.79
N LEU A 84 5.63 21.54 1.44
CA LEU A 84 4.50 20.65 1.64
C LEU A 84 3.89 20.17 0.31
N VAL A 85 3.70 21.06 -0.66
CA VAL A 85 3.24 20.68 -2.01
C VAL A 85 4.21 19.69 -2.67
N SER A 86 5.52 19.89 -2.50
CA SER A 86 6.54 18.96 -2.98
C SER A 86 6.41 17.57 -2.33
N GLU A 87 6.26 17.52 -1.00
CA GLU A 87 6.04 16.27 -0.25
C GLU A 87 4.77 15.53 -0.68
N LEU A 88 3.69 16.26 -0.98
CA LEU A 88 2.44 15.69 -1.48
C LEU A 88 2.60 15.11 -2.88
N LYS A 89 3.27 15.83 -3.80
CA LYS A 89 3.59 15.32 -5.14
C LYS A 89 4.44 14.05 -5.06
N GLN A 90 5.46 14.05 -4.20
CA GLN A 90 6.30 12.88 -3.97
C GLN A 90 5.48 11.69 -3.47
N THR A 91 4.61 11.92 -2.48
CA THR A 91 3.73 10.88 -1.94
C THR A 91 2.79 10.32 -3.01
N ALA A 92 2.20 11.16 -3.86
CA ALA A 92 1.33 10.72 -4.95
C ALA A 92 2.05 9.85 -5.99
N ILE A 93 3.28 10.23 -6.37
CA ILE A 93 4.10 9.45 -7.31
C ILE A 93 4.44 8.07 -6.73
N PHE A 94 4.85 8.00 -5.46
CA PHE A 94 5.27 6.74 -4.85
C PHE A 94 4.12 5.86 -4.37
N SER A 95 2.95 6.44 -4.05
CA SER A 95 1.76 5.68 -3.67
C SER A 95 1.30 4.74 -4.77
N GLY A 96 1.45 5.13 -6.04
CA GLY A 96 1.12 4.27 -7.18
C GLY A 96 1.97 3.00 -7.22
N PHE A 97 3.25 3.09 -6.88
CA PHE A 97 4.16 1.94 -6.86
C PHE A 97 3.88 0.99 -5.71
N ALA A 98 3.54 1.49 -4.52
CA ALA A 98 3.20 0.63 -3.37
C ALA A 98 1.95 -0.22 -3.66
N SER A 99 0.90 0.40 -4.21
CA SER A 99 -0.32 -0.31 -4.62
C SER A 99 -0.06 -1.29 -5.77
N LEU A 100 0.78 -0.90 -6.73
CA LEU A 100 1.16 -1.78 -7.83
C LEU A 100 1.98 -2.99 -7.33
N ASN A 101 2.89 -2.80 -6.37
CA ASN A 101 3.67 -3.88 -5.78
C ASN A 101 2.78 -4.88 -5.05
N GLU A 102 1.85 -4.40 -4.21
CA GLU A 102 0.89 -5.28 -3.52
C GLU A 102 0.04 -6.09 -4.54
N HIS A 103 -0.36 -5.45 -5.64
CA HIS A 103 -1.12 -6.13 -6.69
C HIS A 103 -0.26 -7.15 -7.46
N VAL A 104 1.02 -6.90 -7.67
CA VAL A 104 1.96 -7.87 -8.24
C VAL A 104 2.15 -9.05 -7.29
N ASP A 105 2.40 -8.81 -6.00
CA ASP A 105 2.55 -9.86 -4.98
C ASP A 105 1.30 -10.75 -4.90
N ARG A 106 0.10 -10.15 -4.94
CA ARG A 106 -1.16 -10.89 -4.97
C ARG A 106 -1.27 -11.80 -6.19
N ARG A 107 -0.94 -11.29 -7.38
CA ARG A 107 -0.98 -12.07 -8.62
C ARG A 107 0.05 -13.20 -8.64
N ILE A 108 1.22 -13.01 -8.03
CA ILE A 108 2.21 -14.08 -7.87
C ILE A 108 1.60 -15.25 -7.08
N VAL A 109 0.99 -14.96 -5.92
CA VAL A 109 0.33 -15.99 -5.10
C VAL A 109 -0.82 -16.67 -5.85
N GLU A 110 -1.62 -15.91 -6.61
CA GLU A 110 -2.69 -16.48 -7.44
C GLU A 110 -2.15 -17.42 -8.52
N PHE A 111 -1.06 -17.04 -9.19
CA PHE A 111 -0.43 -17.88 -10.20
C PHE A 111 0.21 -19.13 -9.61
N GLU A 112 0.85 -19.04 -8.43
CA GLU A 112 1.38 -20.20 -7.72
C GLU A 112 0.26 -21.19 -7.35
N GLN A 113 -0.87 -20.70 -6.83
CA GLN A 113 -2.02 -21.55 -6.54
C GLN A 113 -2.60 -22.17 -7.81
N GLN A 114 -2.62 -21.44 -8.92
CA GLN A 114 -3.11 -21.96 -10.19
C GLN A 114 -2.17 -23.02 -10.76
N ALA A 115 -0.85 -22.82 -10.65
CA ALA A 115 0.15 -23.81 -11.04
C ALA A 115 -0.02 -25.08 -10.21
N GLU A 116 -0.11 -24.97 -8.88
CA GLU A 116 -0.28 -26.13 -7.98
C GLU A 116 -1.58 -26.90 -8.25
N LYS A 117 -2.69 -26.20 -8.54
CA LYS A 117 -3.94 -26.84 -8.96
C LYS A 117 -3.80 -27.59 -10.29
N THR A 118 -3.05 -27.02 -11.22
CA THR A 118 -2.82 -27.61 -12.54
C THR A 118 -1.95 -28.85 -12.42
N ASP A 119 -0.87 -28.80 -11.64
CA ASP A 119 0.00 -29.94 -11.37
C ASP A 119 -0.76 -31.10 -10.73
N ARG A 120 -1.58 -30.84 -9.70
CA ARG A 120 -2.44 -31.85 -9.09
C ARG A 120 -3.44 -32.47 -10.08
N MET A 121 -3.92 -31.69 -11.04
CA MET A 121 -4.81 -32.21 -12.09
C MET A 121 -4.05 -33.11 -13.06
N LEU A 122 -2.85 -32.72 -13.47
CA LEU A 122 -1.98 -33.51 -14.33
C LEU A 122 -1.58 -34.83 -13.67
N GLU A 123 -1.23 -34.82 -12.39
CA GLU A 123 -0.93 -36.04 -11.61
C GLU A 123 -2.10 -37.03 -11.66
N ARG A 124 -3.32 -36.56 -11.38
CA ARG A 124 -4.52 -37.42 -11.41
C ARG A 124 -4.80 -37.99 -12.80
N ILE A 125 -4.67 -37.17 -13.84
CA ILE A 125 -4.87 -37.63 -15.23
C ILE A 125 -3.79 -38.68 -15.57
N GLY A 126 -2.54 -38.45 -15.14
CA GLY A 126 -1.44 -39.40 -15.30
C GLY A 126 -1.72 -40.74 -14.62
N GLU A 127 -2.21 -40.74 -13.38
CA GLU A 127 -2.61 -41.94 -12.65
C GLU A 127 -3.75 -42.70 -13.37
N GLN A 128 -4.78 -41.98 -13.82
CA GLN A 128 -5.90 -42.57 -14.56
C GLN A 128 -5.47 -43.19 -15.89
N ALA A 129 -4.59 -42.51 -16.63
CA ALA A 129 -4.04 -43.02 -17.88
C ALA A 129 -3.19 -44.27 -17.64
N ALA A 130 -2.32 -44.26 -16.61
CA ALA A 130 -1.51 -45.42 -16.24
C ALA A 130 -2.35 -46.62 -15.82
N ALA A 131 -3.42 -46.40 -15.04
CA ALA A 131 -4.37 -47.44 -14.66
C ALA A 131 -5.07 -48.05 -15.89
N SER A 132 -5.55 -47.20 -16.81
CA SER A 132 -6.22 -47.63 -18.04
C SER A 132 -5.29 -48.44 -18.94
N LEU A 133 -4.02 -48.03 -19.06
CA LEU A 133 -3.00 -48.76 -19.82
C LEU A 133 -2.71 -50.13 -19.22
N LYS A 134 -2.58 -50.22 -17.90
CA LYS A 134 -2.36 -51.49 -17.19
C LYS A 134 -3.53 -52.45 -17.36
N GLU A 135 -4.77 -51.94 -17.31
CA GLU A 135 -5.97 -52.73 -17.59
C GLU A 135 -5.97 -53.28 -19.02
N LEU A 136 -5.65 -52.43 -20.00
CA LEU A 136 -5.54 -52.83 -21.41
C LEU A 136 -4.45 -53.88 -21.63
N GLU A 137 -3.28 -53.71 -21.03
CA GLU A 137 -2.17 -54.68 -21.07
C GLU A 137 -2.59 -56.03 -20.49
N THR A 138 -3.27 -56.02 -19.34
CA THR A 138 -3.78 -57.23 -18.70
C THR A 138 -4.79 -57.95 -19.61
N HIS A 139 -5.70 -57.19 -20.24
CA HIS A 139 -6.66 -57.73 -21.20
C HIS A 139 -5.97 -58.36 -22.42
N TYR A 140 -4.95 -57.71 -22.97
CA TYR A 140 -4.17 -58.21 -24.10
C TYR A 140 -3.46 -59.53 -23.78
N TYR A 141 -2.75 -59.63 -22.66
CA TYR A 141 -2.07 -60.88 -22.31
C TYR A 141 -3.05 -61.99 -21.92
N SER A 142 -4.17 -61.66 -21.26
CA SER A 142 -5.20 -62.65 -20.91
C SER A 142 -5.91 -63.24 -22.13
N SER A 143 -6.09 -62.47 -23.20
CA SER A 143 -6.71 -62.95 -24.44
C SER A 143 -5.77 -63.85 -25.23
N VAL A 144 -4.49 -63.47 -25.35
CA VAL A 144 -3.45 -64.28 -26.02
C VAL A 144 -3.23 -65.63 -25.32
N LEU A 145 -3.20 -65.65 -23.99
CA LEU A 145 -3.09 -66.90 -23.22
C LEU A 145 -4.31 -67.82 -23.42
N ARG A 146 -5.51 -67.23 -23.53
CA ARG A 146 -6.74 -68.00 -23.74
C ARG A 146 -6.84 -68.56 -25.17
N THR A 147 -6.36 -67.83 -26.18
CA THR A 147 -6.27 -68.34 -27.56
C THR A 147 -5.20 -69.41 -27.72
N GLY A 148 -4.06 -69.30 -27.03
CA GLY A 148 -3.01 -70.33 -27.06
C GLY A 148 -3.41 -71.67 -26.43
N HIS A 149 -4.31 -71.67 -25.45
CA HIS A 149 -4.86 -72.90 -24.84
C HIS A 149 -5.99 -73.56 -25.66
N THR A 150 -6.48 -72.93 -26.73
CA THR A 150 -7.56 -73.50 -27.56
C THR A 150 -7.00 -74.26 -28.78
N GLU A 151 -5.66 -74.35 -28.92
CA GLU A 151 -4.97 -75.03 -30.03
C GLU A 151 -4.11 -76.23 -29.57
N GLU A 152 -4.57 -77.05 -28.60
CA GLU A 152 -4.03 -78.42 -28.45
C GLU A 152 -5.11 -79.48 -28.80
N PRO A 153 -4.80 -80.45 -29.68
CA PRO A 153 -5.71 -81.51 -30.13
C PRO A 153 -5.96 -82.62 -29.09
#